data_AF-A0A7D8H6S3-F1
#
_entry.id   AF-A0A7D8H6S3-F1
#
_cell.length_a   1.000
_cell.length_b   1.000
_cell.length_c   1.000
_cell.angle_alpha   90.00
_cell.angle_beta   90.00
_cell.angle_gamma   90.00
#
_symmetry.space_group_name_H-M   'P 1'
#
loop_
_entity.id
_entity.type
_entity.pdbx_description
1 polymer ?
#
loop_
_entity_poly.entity_id
_entity_poly.type
_entity_poly.pdbx_seq_one_letter_code
_entity_poly.pdbx_strand_id
1 'polypeptide(L)'
;MKYFEFNKHEYWALVVAENVIKACEVYAEEVAGESVVEVQKEGAVDEITKEIAFGKYLSTVAQLEENKTLNLQDYLNDFNGHENTTLLITSELA
;
A
#
# COMPACT_ATOMS: atom_id res chain seq x y z
N MET A 1 9.12 -9.35 1.01
CA MET A 1 8.67 -7.96 0.86
C MET A 1 8.48 -7.28 2.20
N LYS A 2 8.64 -5.96 2.24
CA LYS A 2 8.29 -5.07 3.35
C LYS A 2 7.06 -4.25 2.97
N TYR A 3 6.44 -3.60 3.96
CA TYR A 3 5.21 -2.85 3.78
C TYR A 3 5.39 -1.42 4.28
N PHE A 4 4.95 -0.47 3.48
CA PHE A 4 5.21 0.95 3.65
C PHE A 4 3.92 1.74 3.58
N GLU A 5 3.69 2.59 4.56
CA GLU A 5 2.53 3.47 4.65
C GLU A 5 2.95 4.91 4.32
N PHE A 6 2.37 5.44 3.26
CA PHE A 6 2.51 6.83 2.82
C PHE A 6 1.31 7.60 3.38
N ASN A 7 1.44 8.15 4.59
CA ASN A 7 0.37 8.82 5.33
C ASN A 7 0.62 10.33 5.55
N LYS A 8 1.71 10.85 4.99
CA LYS A 8 2.13 12.27 5.06
C LYS A 8 2.19 12.89 3.66
N HIS A 9 1.64 12.20 2.68
CA HIS A 9 1.66 12.51 1.26
C HIS A 9 0.26 12.91 0.81
N GLU A 10 0.13 13.49 -0.39
CA GLU A 10 -1.17 13.95 -0.90
C GLU A 10 -2.23 12.83 -0.93
N TYR A 11 -1.81 11.61 -1.27
CA TYR A 11 -2.64 10.42 -1.23
C TYR A 11 -2.16 9.47 -0.15
N TRP A 12 -3.10 8.89 0.57
CA TRP A 12 -2.76 7.77 1.43
C TRP A 12 -2.53 6.53 0.58
N ALA A 13 -1.42 5.83 0.80
CA ALA A 13 -1.15 4.56 0.13
C ALA A 13 -0.47 3.53 1.03
N LEU A 14 -0.80 2.27 0.78
CA LEU A 14 -0.09 1.11 1.32
C LEU A 14 0.66 0.43 0.18
N VAL A 15 1.99 0.41 0.29
CA VAL A 15 2.89 -0.12 -0.76
C VAL A 15 3.65 -1.33 -0.23
N VAL A 16 3.74 -2.38 -1.05
CA VAL A 16 4.61 -3.54 -0.81
C VAL A 16 5.87 -3.39 -1.66
N ALA A 17 7.05 -3.40 -1.03
CA ALA A 17 8.32 -3.18 -1.74
C ALA A 17 9.51 -3.87 -1.05
N GLU A 18 10.62 -4.02 -1.77
CA GLU A 18 11.85 -4.61 -1.24
C GLU A 18 12.48 -3.76 -0.13
N ASN A 19 12.44 -2.44 -0.29
CA ASN A 19 13.01 -1.45 0.61
C ASN A 19 12.32 -0.09 0.41
N VAL A 20 12.65 0.89 1.26
CA VAL A 20 12.02 2.22 1.25
C VAL A 20 12.26 2.99 -0.05
N ILE A 21 13.42 2.83 -0.71
CA ILE A 21 13.71 3.50 -1.98
C ILE A 21 12.75 2.96 -3.05
N LYS A 22 12.61 1.63 -3.12
CA LYS A 22 11.67 1.00 -4.05
C LYS A 22 10.21 1.36 -3.74
N ALA A 23 9.86 1.53 -2.47
CA ALA A 23 8.52 1.99 -2.09
C ALA A 23 8.23 3.40 -2.62
N CYS A 24 9.20 4.32 -2.53
CA CYS A 24 9.06 5.67 -3.08
C CYS A 24 8.98 5.68 -4.61
N GLU A 25 9.72 4.80 -5.30
CA GLU A 25 9.58 4.61 -6.76
C GLU A 25 8.16 4.17 -7.12
N VAL A 26 7.64 3.15 -6.45
CA VAL A 26 6.28 2.63 -6.70
C VAL A 26 5.23 3.72 -6.44
N TYR A 27 5.33 4.44 -5.33
CA TYR A 27 4.39 5.51 -5.01
C TYR A 27 4.44 6.65 -6.05
N ALA A 28 5.65 7.05 -6.45
CA ALA A 28 5.85 8.05 -7.51
C ALA A 28 5.19 7.62 -8.83
N GLU A 29 5.36 6.35 -9.24
CA GLU A 29 4.89 5.82 -10.52
C GLU A 29 3.38 5.51 -10.53
N GLU A 30 2.85 4.90 -9.47
CA GLU A 30 1.48 4.35 -9.45
C GLU A 30 0.46 5.26 -8.75
N VAL A 31 0.91 6.21 -7.91
CA VAL A 31 0.03 7.01 -7.05
C VAL A 31 0.11 8.51 -7.39
N ALA A 32 1.28 9.13 -7.25
CA ALA A 32 1.42 10.58 -7.29
C ALA A 32 1.75 11.14 -8.69
N GLY A 33 2.39 10.35 -9.55
CA GLY A 33 2.89 10.83 -10.85
C GLY A 33 4.06 11.82 -10.74
N GLU A 34 4.77 11.80 -9.61
CA GLU A 34 5.87 12.71 -9.26
C GLU A 34 7.25 12.05 -9.38
N SER A 35 8.32 12.80 -9.12
CA SER A 35 9.65 12.19 -8.96
C SER A 35 9.84 11.61 -7.55
N VAL A 36 10.69 10.59 -7.41
CA VAL A 36 11.08 10.00 -6.11
C VAL A 36 11.60 11.06 -5.13
N VAL A 37 12.26 12.10 -5.64
CA VAL A 37 12.81 13.20 -4.83
C VAL A 37 11.69 14.07 -4.25
N GLU A 38 10.59 14.27 -4.97
CA GLU A 38 9.42 15.01 -4.48
C GLU A 38 8.69 14.22 -3.40
N VAL A 39 8.43 12.93 -3.64
CA VAL A 39 7.84 12.02 -2.65
C VAL A 39 8.61 12.01 -1.32
N GLN A 40 9.95 12.01 -1.38
CA GLN A 40 10.78 12.04 -0.17
C GLN A 40 10.75 13.39 0.57
N LYS A 41 10.42 14.49 -0.13
CA LYS A 41 10.26 15.82 0.48
C LYS A 41 8.91 15.99 1.17
N GLU A 42 7.87 15.32 0.71
CA GLU A 42 6.53 15.40 1.31
C GLU A 42 6.53 14.85 2.74
N GLY A 43 7.20 13.72 2.95
CA GLY A 43 7.29 13.15 4.29
C GLY A 43 8.06 11.84 4.36
N ALA A 44 8.42 11.48 5.60
CA ALA A 44 9.00 10.18 5.90
C ALA A 44 7.94 9.08 5.76
N VAL A 45 8.30 8.02 5.06
CA VAL A 45 7.50 6.82 4.86
C VAL A 45 7.63 5.90 6.08
N ASP A 46 6.51 5.39 6.58
CA ASP A 46 6.50 4.52 7.75
C ASP A 46 6.56 3.04 7.31
N GLU A 47 7.60 2.29 7.71
CA GLU A 47 7.62 0.83 7.54
C GLU A 47 6.74 0.17 8.61
N ILE A 48 5.76 -0.63 8.20
CA ILE A 48 4.82 -1.32 9.08
C ILE A 48 4.97 -2.84 9.00
N THR A 49 4.46 -3.55 10.01
CA THR A 49 4.51 -5.02 10.00
C THR A 49 3.51 -5.59 9.00
N LYS A 50 3.75 -6.84 8.59
CA LYS A 50 2.88 -7.58 7.69
C LYS A 50 1.47 -7.73 8.25
N GLU A 51 1.33 -7.94 9.55
CA GLU A 51 0.05 -8.12 10.23
C GLU A 51 -0.80 -6.85 10.16
N ILE A 52 -0.18 -5.67 10.36
CA ILE A 52 -0.85 -4.37 10.26
C ILE A 52 -1.26 -4.12 8.81
N ALA A 53 -0.35 -4.34 7.86
CA ALA A 53 -0.62 -4.17 6.43
C ALA A 53 -1.75 -5.08 5.94
N PHE A 54 -1.75 -6.35 6.33
CA PHE A 54 -2.80 -7.30 5.98
C PHE A 54 -4.13 -6.95 6.64
N GLY A 55 -4.13 -6.46 7.89
CA GLY A 55 -5.33 -5.98 8.55
C GLY A 55 -5.99 -4.82 7.80
N LYS A 56 -5.21 -3.84 7.36
CA LYS A 56 -5.67 -2.72 6.52
C LYS A 56 -6.23 -3.22 5.19
N TYR A 57 -5.45 -4.02 4.45
CA TYR A 57 -5.85 -4.64 3.19
C TYR A 57 -7.20 -5.39 3.32
N LEU A 58 -7.31 -6.28 4.30
CA LEU A 58 -8.51 -7.07 4.54
C LEU A 58 -9.71 -6.19 4.87
N SER A 59 -9.52 -5.16 5.72
CA SER A 59 -10.61 -4.26 6.10
C SER A 59 -11.19 -3.46 4.93
N THR A 60 -10.37 -3.18 3.91
CA THR A 60 -10.80 -2.47 2.70
C THR A 60 -11.36 -3.43 1.66
N VAL A 61 -10.62 -4.48 1.31
CA VAL A 61 -10.92 -5.36 0.18
C VAL A 61 -12.08 -6.33 0.47
N ALA A 62 -12.29 -6.73 1.73
CA ALA A 62 -13.38 -7.63 2.09
C ALA A 62 -14.77 -6.99 2.03
N GLN A 63 -14.85 -5.66 1.96
CA GLN A 63 -16.13 -4.94 1.83
C GLN A 63 -16.64 -4.90 0.38
N LEU A 64 -15.78 -5.19 -0.60
CA LEU A 64 -16.13 -5.17 -2.01
C LEU A 64 -17.08 -6.34 -2.35
N GLU A 65 -18.14 -6.07 -3.10
CA GLU A 65 -19.20 -7.05 -3.42
C GLU A 65 -18.63 -8.29 -4.13
N GLU A 66 -17.69 -8.08 -5.04
CA GLU A 66 -17.00 -9.14 -5.79
C GLU A 66 -16.18 -10.08 -4.90
N ASN A 67 -15.82 -9.64 -3.70
CA ASN A 67 -14.95 -10.39 -2.79
C ASN A 67 -15.72 -11.09 -1.66
N LYS A 68 -17.04 -10.92 -1.55
CA LYS A 68 -17.84 -11.47 -0.43
C LYS A 68 -17.85 -13.01 -0.33
N THR A 69 -17.47 -13.71 -1.40
CA THR A 69 -17.40 -15.17 -1.44
C THR A 69 -16.02 -15.71 -1.09
N LEU A 70 -15.01 -14.84 -0.99
CA LEU A 70 -13.64 -15.22 -0.65
C LEU A 70 -13.52 -15.55 0.84
N ASN A 71 -12.68 -16.52 1.15
CA ASN A 71 -12.33 -16.85 2.53
C ASN A 71 -11.00 -16.20 2.93
N LEU A 72 -10.63 -16.30 4.21
CA LEU A 72 -9.41 -15.68 4.73
C LEU A 72 -8.13 -16.13 4.00
N GLN A 73 -8.06 -17.39 3.58
CA GLN A 73 -6.91 -17.92 2.85
C GLN A 73 -6.79 -17.30 1.45
N ASP A 74 -7.92 -17.02 0.79
CA ASP A 74 -7.93 -16.35 -0.52
C ASP A 74 -7.34 -14.94 -0.42
N TYR A 75 -7.76 -14.15 0.57
CA TYR A 75 -7.19 -12.83 0.83
C TYR A 75 -5.70 -12.89 1.18
N LEU A 76 -5.30 -13.88 1.98
CA LEU A 76 -3.91 -14.04 2.38
C LEU A 76 -3.03 -14.42 1.17
N ASN A 77 -3.54 -15.27 0.28
CA ASN A 77 -2.86 -15.65 -0.96
C ASN A 77 -2.70 -14.44 -1.88
N ASP A 78 -3.77 -13.68 -2.08
CA ASP A 78 -3.73 -12.47 -2.89
C ASP A 78 -2.74 -11.45 -2.33
N PHE A 79 -2.85 -11.10 -1.05
CA PHE A 79 -1.95 -10.16 -0.38
C PHE A 79 -0.47 -10.59 -0.45
N ASN A 80 -0.20 -11.90 -0.34
CA ASN A 80 1.16 -12.43 -0.44
C ASN A 80 1.70 -12.51 -1.87
N GLY A 81 0.83 -12.47 -2.88
CA GLY A 81 1.20 -12.55 -4.29
C GLY A 81 1.75 -11.24 -4.86
N HIS A 82 1.66 -10.13 -4.12
CA HIS A 82 2.08 -8.81 -4.57
C HIS A 82 3.54 -8.51 -4.22
N GLU A 83 4.26 -7.92 -5.17
CA GLU A 83 5.64 -7.49 -5.02
C GLU A 83 5.87 -6.15 -5.75
N ASN A 84 6.50 -5.18 -5.09
CA ASN A 84 6.91 -3.90 -5.65
C ASN A 84 5.74 -3.15 -6.32
N THR A 85 4.63 -3.02 -5.62
CA THR A 85 3.39 -2.39 -6.14
C THR A 85 2.54 -1.83 -5.00
N THR A 86 1.55 -1.01 -5.36
CA THR A 86 0.56 -0.43 -4.45
C THR A 86 -0.53 -1.44 -4.13
N LEU A 87 -0.72 -1.73 -2.85
CA LEU A 87 -1.78 -2.63 -2.37
C LEU A 87 -3.10 -1.89 -2.18
N LEU A 88 -3.04 -0.67 -1.68
CA LEU A 88 -4.20 0.20 -1.46
C LEU A 88 -3.81 1.65 -1.74
N ILE A 89 -4.75 2.39 -2.31
CA ILE A 89 -4.69 3.84 -2.49
C ILE A 89 -6.03 4.43 -2.09
N THR A 90 -6.02 5.53 -1.35
CA THR A 90 -7.24 6.28 -1.06
C THR A 90 -6.97 7.77 -1.23
N SER A 91 -7.90 8.46 -1.91
CA SER A 91 -7.94 9.92 -1.97
C SER A 91 -8.76 10.54 -0.85
N GLU A 92 -9.20 9.76 0.15
CA GLU A 92 -9.89 10.30 1.32
C GLU A 92 -8.89 11.08 2.18
N LEU A 93 -8.72 12.34 1.79
CA LEU A 93 -8.24 13.42 2.64
C LEU A 93 -9.02 13.39 3.95
N ALA A 94 -8.29 13.26 5.06
CA ALA A 94 -8.76 13.66 6.38
C ALA A 94 -9.15 15.14 6.40
#